data_AF-A0A6J1GAD8-F1
#
_entry.id   AF-A0A6J1GAD8-F1
#
_cell.length_a   1.000
_cell.length_b   1.000
_cell.length_c   1.000
_cell.angle_alpha   90.00
_cell.angle_beta   90.00
_cell.angle_gamma   90.00
#
_symmetry.space_group_name_H-M   'P 1'
#
loop_
_entity.id
_entity.type
_entity.pdbx_description
1 polymer ?
#
loop_
_entity_poly.entity_id
_entity_poly.type
_entity_poly.pdbx_seq_one_letter_code
_entity_poly.pdbx_strand_id
1 'polypeptide(L)'
;MAATRTSFFRHLTKPTVSELTRTIRSAHPFHLVRFSARTANDALSSSDELVQGPSCIFVGPIETASKETLEALYLQARDAYYSGQPLIVDDMFDRVELKLRWFGSKSVVKYPRCSLRRQSTYADAEEDLSQVLALAGIWSVFLALGCSACLVPLICTADLVFKDPLSLGLSYNSQGSAFEFLSAINAILFIAFGSLIGYPIATASVGVLQGLWRNDLVALKGACPNCGEEVFAFVRSDRANGSPHRSDCHVCECLLEFRIKFEKSSSRQGRQWVYGRIYFVRGKRRRQR
;
A
#
# COMPACT_ATOMS: atom_id res chain seq x y z
N MET A 1 -20.56 2.20 -27.47
CA MET A 1 -21.83 1.54 -27.13
C MET A 1 -22.32 2.11 -25.81
N ALA A 2 -23.61 2.42 -25.74
CA ALA A 2 -24.23 3.32 -24.78
C ALA A 2 -24.21 2.81 -23.34
N ALA A 3 -24.01 3.75 -22.40
CA ALA A 3 -24.06 3.52 -20.97
C ALA A 3 -25.51 3.51 -20.48
N THR A 4 -25.91 2.43 -19.81
CA THR A 4 -27.22 2.32 -19.16
C THR A 4 -27.09 2.81 -17.73
N ARG A 5 -27.73 3.96 -17.47
CA ARG A 5 -27.82 4.64 -16.17
C ARG A 5 -29.03 4.06 -15.42
N THR A 6 -28.82 3.47 -14.25
CA THR A 6 -29.91 3.11 -13.32
C THR A 6 -29.94 4.12 -12.18
N SER A 7 -30.91 5.05 -12.26
CA SER A 7 -31.20 6.01 -11.20
C SER A 7 -32.17 5.39 -10.20
N PHE A 8 -31.72 5.21 -8.95
CA PHE A 8 -32.63 4.94 -7.84
C PHE A 8 -32.91 6.25 -7.09
N PHE A 9 -34.10 6.79 -7.31
CA PHE A 9 -34.73 7.82 -6.48
C PHE A 9 -35.14 7.16 -5.14
N ARG A 10 -34.75 7.76 -4.01
CA ARG A 10 -35.42 7.53 -2.72
C ARG A 10 -35.91 8.84 -2.15
N HIS A 11 -37.17 8.78 -1.73
CA HIS A 11 -38.04 9.89 -1.38
C HIS A 11 -37.54 10.77 -0.24
N LEU A 12 -37.79 12.07 -0.41
CA LEU A 12 -37.83 13.09 0.63
C LEU A 12 -38.96 12.80 1.62
N THR A 13 -38.63 12.70 2.91
CA THR A 13 -39.53 13.02 4.02
C THR A 13 -38.74 13.73 5.11
N LYS A 14 -39.12 14.98 5.37
CA LYS A 14 -38.86 15.79 6.58
C LYS A 14 -40.16 16.60 6.80
N PRO A 15 -40.44 17.16 7.99
CA PRO A 15 -39.77 17.01 9.28
C PRO A 15 -40.77 16.82 10.46
N THR A 16 -40.27 16.42 11.63
CA THR A 16 -40.86 16.89 12.91
C THR A 16 -39.76 17.08 13.94
N VAL A 17 -39.84 18.24 14.57
CA VAL A 17 -38.96 18.76 15.62
C VAL A 17 -39.28 18.05 16.94
N SER A 18 -38.24 17.64 17.65
CA SER A 18 -38.30 17.44 19.10
C SER A 18 -36.95 17.85 19.68
N GLU A 19 -36.92 19.04 20.28
CA GLU A 19 -35.89 19.49 21.22
C GLU A 19 -35.80 18.51 22.39
N LEU A 20 -34.59 18.01 22.67
CA LEU A 20 -34.28 17.46 23.99
C LEU A 20 -32.89 17.92 24.42
N THR A 21 -32.90 19.02 25.15
CA THR A 21 -31.85 19.52 26.01
C THR A 21 -31.52 18.47 27.08
N ARG A 22 -30.27 17.93 27.13
CA ARG A 22 -29.57 17.73 28.42
C ARG A 22 -28.10 17.32 28.34
N THR A 23 -27.31 18.12 29.05
CA THR A 23 -26.14 17.77 29.87
C THR A 23 -24.87 17.26 29.21
N ILE A 24 -23.99 18.24 28.96
CA ILE A 24 -22.55 18.17 29.22
C ILE A 24 -22.30 17.48 30.58
N ARG A 25 -21.56 16.36 30.58
CA ARG A 25 -20.91 15.84 31.78
C ARG A 25 -19.40 15.96 31.62
N SER A 26 -18.88 17.02 32.22
CA SER A 26 -17.54 17.09 32.77
C SER A 26 -17.40 16.08 33.91
N ALA A 27 -16.28 15.34 33.95
CA ALA A 27 -15.48 15.05 35.15
C ALA A 27 -14.63 13.79 34.96
N HIS A 28 -13.34 13.96 34.69
CA HIS A 28 -12.32 13.18 35.39
C HIS A 28 -11.23 14.15 35.84
N PRO A 29 -10.75 14.05 37.09
CA PRO A 29 -10.09 15.15 37.77
C PRO A 29 -8.62 15.21 37.39
N PHE A 30 -8.18 16.38 36.93
CA PHE A 30 -6.78 16.77 36.99
C PHE A 30 -6.35 16.77 38.46
N HIS A 31 -5.38 15.93 38.82
CA HIS A 31 -4.71 16.00 40.11
C HIS A 31 -3.84 17.28 40.15
N LEU A 32 -4.48 18.38 40.53
CA LEU A 32 -3.81 19.57 41.05
C LEU A 32 -3.37 19.27 42.48
N VAL A 33 -2.12 18.86 42.66
CA VAL A 33 -1.49 18.85 43.98
C VAL A 33 -1.23 20.30 44.37
N ARG A 34 -2.09 20.80 45.26
CA ARG A 34 -2.03 22.12 45.88
C ARG A 34 -0.85 22.16 46.85
N PHE A 35 0.01 23.16 46.68
CA PHE A 35 1.08 23.52 47.59
C PHE A 35 0.55 23.69 49.03
N SER A 36 1.17 23.00 49.97
CA SER A 36 1.02 23.26 51.41
C SER A 36 2.37 23.69 51.95
N ALA A 37 2.49 24.98 52.26
CA ALA A 37 3.61 25.53 53.00
C ALA A 37 3.55 25.05 54.46
N ARG A 38 4.62 24.40 54.95
CA ARG A 38 4.94 24.40 56.38
C ARG A 38 6.45 24.28 56.57
N THR A 39 7.00 25.37 57.10
CA THR A 39 8.35 25.54 57.62
C THR A 39 8.57 24.71 58.88
N ALA A 40 9.69 24.00 58.98
CA ALA A 40 10.72 24.21 60.02
C ALA A 40 11.83 23.14 59.89
N ASN A 41 13.04 23.65 59.65
CA ASN A 41 14.36 23.21 60.14
C ASN A 41 14.67 21.71 60.18
N ASP A 42 15.54 21.27 59.26
CA ASP A 42 16.78 20.62 59.66
C ASP A 42 17.86 20.78 58.60
N ALA A 43 19.08 20.92 59.08
CA ALA A 43 20.24 21.41 58.36
C ALA A 43 20.96 20.32 57.54
N LEU A 44 21.65 20.81 56.50
CA LEU A 44 22.88 20.26 55.93
C LEU A 44 22.78 18.97 55.09
N SER A 45 22.67 19.17 53.78
CA SER A 45 23.64 18.58 52.84
C SER A 45 23.53 19.31 51.50
N SER A 46 24.61 19.99 51.13
CA SER A 46 24.83 20.51 49.80
C SER A 46 24.83 19.37 48.79
N SER A 47 23.89 19.41 47.85
CA SER A 47 24.06 18.78 46.55
C SER A 47 23.47 19.74 45.55
N ASP A 48 24.33 20.33 44.73
CA ASP A 48 23.94 21.06 43.54
C ASP A 48 22.93 20.20 42.77
N GLU A 49 21.65 20.58 42.82
CA GLU A 49 20.72 20.28 41.74
C GLU A 49 21.23 21.07 40.53
N LEU A 50 22.25 20.53 39.87
CA LEU A 50 22.44 20.74 38.45
C LEU A 50 21.07 20.52 37.84
N VAL A 51 20.44 21.60 37.39
CA VAL A 51 19.21 21.59 36.60
C VAL A 51 19.48 20.63 35.45
N GLN A 52 19.08 19.37 35.64
CA GLN A 52 19.42 18.32 34.72
C GLN A 52 18.53 18.56 33.52
N GLY A 53 19.08 19.25 32.52
CA GLY A 53 18.43 19.46 31.25
C GLY A 53 17.89 18.13 30.73
N PRO A 54 16.74 18.13 30.05
CA PRO A 54 16.04 16.89 29.71
C PRO A 54 16.99 15.93 28.99
N SER A 55 17.34 14.82 29.65
CA SER A 55 18.29 13.87 29.11
C SER A 55 17.62 13.07 28.00
N CYS A 56 18.08 13.26 26.77
CA CYS A 56 17.65 12.44 25.65
C CYS A 56 18.13 10.99 25.85
N ILE A 57 17.31 10.02 25.46
CA ILE A 57 17.75 8.62 25.37
C ILE A 57 18.96 8.57 24.42
N PHE A 58 20.06 7.99 24.88
CA PHE A 58 21.25 7.84 24.05
C PHE A 58 21.00 6.76 23.01
N VAL A 59 20.70 7.21 21.80
CA VAL A 59 20.66 6.37 20.61
C VAL A 59 22.00 6.58 19.91
N GLY A 60 22.73 5.50 19.64
CA GLY A 60 23.95 5.55 18.83
C GLY A 60 23.67 6.07 17.41
N PRO A 61 24.52 5.78 16.42
CA PRO A 61 24.28 6.20 15.04
C PRO A 61 22.87 5.79 14.56
N ILE A 62 22.11 6.75 14.03
CA ILE A 62 20.71 6.55 13.61
C ILE A 62 20.61 5.37 12.64
N GLU A 63 21.59 5.18 11.77
CA GLU A 63 21.64 4.11 10.78
C GLU A 63 21.75 2.70 11.39
N THR A 64 22.39 2.55 12.56
CA THR A 64 22.62 1.25 13.20
C THR A 64 21.61 0.95 14.33
N ALA A 65 20.84 1.94 14.75
CA ALA A 65 19.90 1.79 15.87
C ALA A 65 18.71 0.85 15.56
N SER A 66 18.25 0.14 16.60
CA SER A 66 17.08 -0.75 16.55
C SER A 66 15.77 0.04 16.42
N LYS A 67 14.71 -0.63 15.95
CA LYS A 67 13.39 -0.03 15.76
C LYS A 67 12.84 0.54 17.07
N GLU A 68 12.92 -0.21 18.15
CA GLU A 68 12.35 0.14 19.46
C GLU A 68 13.06 1.37 20.06
N THR A 69 14.38 1.42 19.92
CA THR A 69 15.20 2.53 20.42
C THR A 69 14.88 3.82 19.66
N LEU A 70 14.68 3.72 18.34
CA LEU A 70 14.28 4.85 17.50
C LEU A 70 12.84 5.30 17.79
N GLU A 71 11.92 4.37 18.08
CA GLU A 71 10.56 4.70 18.49
C GLU A 71 10.56 5.49 19.81
N ALA A 72 11.37 5.06 20.79
CA ALA A 72 11.51 5.76 22.06
C ALA A 72 12.08 7.18 21.87
N LEU A 73 13.14 7.33 21.05
CA LEU A 73 13.70 8.65 20.72
C LEU A 73 12.68 9.53 19.98
N TYR A 74 11.93 8.98 19.03
CA TYR A 74 10.91 9.71 18.27
C TYR A 74 9.80 10.23 19.19
N LEU A 75 9.30 9.40 20.10
CA LEU A 75 8.27 9.79 21.06
C LEU A 75 8.78 10.89 21.99
N GLN A 76 9.98 10.71 22.55
CA GLN A 76 10.59 11.71 23.44
C GLN A 76 10.83 13.04 22.72
N ALA A 77 11.41 13.00 21.51
CA ALA A 77 11.66 14.19 20.71
C ALA A 77 10.36 14.92 20.31
N ARG A 78 9.32 14.16 19.97
CA ARG A 78 8.01 14.72 19.62
C ARG A 78 7.36 15.41 20.82
N ASP A 79 7.38 14.78 21.98
CA ASP A 79 6.76 15.34 23.19
C ASP A 79 7.52 16.59 23.65
N ALA A 80 8.85 16.59 23.54
CA ALA A 80 9.70 17.74 23.83
C ALA A 80 9.54 18.90 22.82
N TYR A 81 9.30 18.59 21.55
CA TYR A 81 8.95 19.59 20.54
C TYR A 81 7.62 20.29 20.89
N TYR A 82 6.61 19.54 21.30
CA TYR A 82 5.32 20.11 21.72
C TYR A 82 5.37 20.84 23.06
N SER A 83 6.32 20.51 23.95
CA SER A 83 6.56 21.26 25.19
C SER A 83 7.37 22.55 24.98
N GLY A 84 7.87 22.80 23.76
CA GLY A 84 8.66 23.97 23.41
C GLY A 84 10.15 23.85 23.76
N GLN A 85 10.63 22.65 24.11
CA GLN A 85 12.02 22.37 24.42
C GLN A 85 12.57 21.27 23.48
N PRO A 86 12.87 21.58 22.21
CA PRO A 86 13.30 20.56 21.24
C PRO A 86 14.63 19.91 21.65
N LEU A 87 14.65 18.58 21.71
CA LEU A 87 15.84 17.78 22.08
C LEU A 87 16.78 17.51 20.91
N ILE A 88 16.22 17.39 19.71
CA ILE A 88 16.95 17.09 18.48
C ILE A 88 16.58 18.11 17.41
N VAL A 89 17.49 18.32 16.46
CA VAL A 89 17.27 19.20 15.31
C VAL A 89 16.24 18.57 14.35
N ASP A 90 15.44 19.40 13.67
CA ASP A 90 14.42 18.98 12.70
C ASP A 90 14.96 17.96 11.68
N ASP A 91 16.17 18.17 11.13
CA ASP A 91 16.80 17.25 10.17
C ASP A 91 17.11 15.86 10.74
N MET A 92 17.35 15.77 12.05
CA MET A 92 17.53 14.50 12.74
C MET A 92 16.18 13.84 13.02
N PHE A 93 15.18 14.63 13.41
CA PHE A 93 13.81 14.15 13.59
C PHE A 93 13.25 13.55 12.30
N ASP A 94 13.42 14.25 11.17
CA ASP A 94 12.99 13.77 9.85
C ASP A 94 13.69 12.48 9.45
N ARG A 95 14.99 12.32 9.76
CA ARG A 95 15.74 11.07 9.52
C ARG A 95 15.24 9.91 10.38
N VAL A 96 14.98 10.15 11.66
CA VAL A 96 14.38 9.14 12.56
C VAL A 96 13.00 8.76 12.06
N GLU A 97 12.18 9.74 11.66
CA GLU A 97 10.85 9.51 11.11
C GLU A 97 10.91 8.65 9.83
N LEU A 98 11.78 8.98 8.89
CA LEU A 98 11.98 8.22 7.65
C LEU A 98 12.42 6.79 7.92
N LYS A 99 13.38 6.59 8.85
CA LYS A 99 13.86 5.25 9.18
C LYS A 99 12.77 4.41 9.86
N LEU A 100 11.95 5.02 10.72
CA LEU A 100 10.81 4.36 11.34
C LEU A 100 9.70 4.01 10.34
N ARG A 101 9.46 4.85 9.30
CA ARG A 101 8.58 4.49 8.17
C ARG A 101 9.10 3.27 7.43
N TRP A 102 10.41 3.22 7.16
CA TRP A 102 11.04 2.07 6.52
C TRP A 102 10.89 0.79 7.36
N PHE A 103 10.99 0.89 8.69
CA PHE A 103 10.71 -0.22 9.61
C PHE A 103 9.22 -0.57 9.77
N GLY A 104 8.30 0.15 9.14
CA GLY A 104 6.86 -0.04 9.31
C GLY A 104 6.42 0.17 10.76
N SER A 105 6.93 1.22 11.42
CA SER A 105 6.51 1.57 12.79
C SER A 105 5.16 2.28 12.79
N LYS A 106 4.21 1.78 13.59
CA LYS A 106 2.89 2.42 13.79
C LYS A 106 3.00 3.80 14.46
N SER A 107 4.10 4.07 15.16
CA SER A 107 4.32 5.33 15.88
C SER A 107 4.46 6.54 14.94
N VAL A 108 4.83 6.30 13.69
CA VAL A 108 5.06 7.35 12.67
C VAL A 108 3.88 7.54 11.74
N VAL A 109 2.89 6.65 11.77
CA VAL A 109 1.68 6.79 10.96
C VAL A 109 0.90 8.01 11.45
N LYS A 110 0.79 9.02 10.58
CA LYS A 110 0.08 10.25 10.88
C LYS A 110 -1.36 10.12 10.36
N TYR A 111 -2.31 10.28 11.28
CA TYR A 111 -3.73 10.51 10.96
C TYR A 111 -3.91 11.71 10.00
N PRO A 112 -5.08 11.85 9.35
CA PRO A 112 -5.36 12.96 8.45
C PRO A 112 -4.95 14.31 9.03
N ARG A 113 -4.00 15.00 8.39
CA ARG A 113 -3.50 16.31 8.80
C ARG A 113 -4.03 17.39 7.88
N CYS A 114 -4.30 18.55 8.46
CA CYS A 114 -4.57 19.76 7.69
C CYS A 114 -3.27 20.55 7.51
N SER A 115 -2.87 20.79 6.27
CA SER A 115 -1.78 21.73 5.97
C SER A 115 -2.36 23.12 5.80
N LEU A 116 -2.14 24.02 6.77
CA LEU A 116 -2.53 25.44 6.64
C LEU A 116 -1.87 26.10 5.44
N ARG A 117 -0.57 25.85 5.22
CA ARG A 117 0.21 26.42 4.11
C ARG A 117 -0.35 26.02 2.74
N ARG A 118 -0.82 24.78 2.58
CA ARG A 118 -1.39 24.28 1.32
C ARG A 118 -2.91 24.38 1.25
N GLN A 119 -3.57 24.76 2.35
CA GLN A 119 -5.03 24.74 2.49
C GLN A 119 -5.66 23.40 2.07
N SER A 120 -4.97 22.30 2.38
CA SER A 120 -5.37 20.94 1.96
C SER A 120 -5.20 19.94 3.09
N THR A 121 -6.15 19.02 3.23
CA THR A 121 -6.00 17.86 4.11
C THR A 121 -5.26 16.73 3.39
N TYR A 122 -4.40 16.03 4.11
CA TYR A 122 -3.66 14.89 3.58
C TYR A 122 -3.50 13.79 4.63
N ALA A 123 -3.37 12.56 4.18
CA ALA A 123 -3.02 11.41 5.01
C ALA A 123 -1.75 10.76 4.46
N ASP A 124 -0.97 10.11 5.33
CA ASP A 124 0.15 9.28 4.88
C ASP A 124 -0.37 7.98 4.25
N ALA A 125 0.35 7.47 3.26
CA ALA A 125 0.08 6.18 2.65
C ALA A 125 1.36 5.34 2.60
N GLU A 126 1.20 4.06 2.86
CA GLU A 126 2.26 3.07 2.91
C GLU A 126 2.17 2.15 1.70
N GLU A 127 3.27 1.49 1.34
CA GLU A 127 3.28 0.47 0.31
C GLU A 127 2.53 -0.77 0.78
N ASP A 128 1.56 -1.23 -0.01
CA ASP A 128 0.86 -2.48 0.27
C ASP A 128 1.48 -3.63 -0.53
N LEU A 129 2.46 -4.29 0.08
CA LEU A 129 3.13 -5.44 -0.54
C LEU A 129 2.15 -6.61 -0.76
N SER A 130 1.13 -6.75 0.09
CA SER A 130 0.15 -7.83 -0.03
C SER A 130 -0.68 -7.70 -1.31
N GLN A 131 -1.06 -6.46 -1.66
CA GLN A 131 -1.82 -6.18 -2.87
C GLN A 131 -0.98 -6.36 -4.14
N VAL A 132 0.30 -5.99 -4.11
CA VAL A 132 1.24 -6.24 -5.22
C VAL A 132 1.47 -7.75 -5.41
N LEU A 133 1.65 -8.49 -4.32
CA LEU A 133 1.81 -9.95 -4.36
C LEU A 133 0.55 -10.65 -4.85
N ALA A 134 -0.64 -10.20 -4.43
CA ALA A 134 -1.91 -10.74 -4.93
C ALA A 134 -2.05 -10.51 -6.44
N LEU A 135 -1.72 -9.31 -6.92
CA LEU A 135 -1.72 -8.99 -8.35
C LEU A 135 -0.73 -9.89 -9.10
N ALA A 136 0.50 -10.02 -8.60
CA ALA A 136 1.52 -10.90 -9.18
C ALA A 136 1.07 -12.38 -9.20
N GLY A 137 0.41 -12.86 -8.14
CA GLY A 137 -0.13 -14.20 -8.05
C GLY A 137 -1.21 -14.46 -9.11
N ILE A 138 -2.17 -13.55 -9.26
CA ILE A 138 -3.24 -13.65 -10.27
C ILE A 138 -2.64 -13.72 -11.68
N TRP A 139 -1.68 -12.84 -12.00
CA TRP A 139 -1.01 -12.85 -13.31
C TRP A 139 -0.11 -14.07 -13.51
N SER A 140 0.47 -14.62 -12.45
CA SER A 140 1.23 -15.87 -12.51
C SER A 140 0.33 -17.06 -12.84
N VAL A 141 -0.92 -17.08 -12.34
CA VAL A 141 -1.91 -18.10 -12.72
C VAL A 141 -2.30 -17.96 -14.20
N PHE A 142 -2.56 -16.74 -14.68
CA PHE A 142 -2.83 -16.53 -16.11
C PHE A 142 -1.66 -16.94 -17.00
N LEU A 143 -0.43 -16.65 -16.56
CA LEU A 143 0.77 -17.10 -17.25
C LEU A 143 0.85 -18.64 -17.28
N ALA A 144 0.61 -19.30 -16.15
CA ALA A 144 0.63 -20.76 -16.07
C ALA A 144 -0.44 -21.40 -16.97
N LEU A 145 -1.65 -20.84 -17.02
CA LEU A 145 -2.74 -21.29 -17.89
C LEU A 145 -2.44 -21.05 -19.39
N GLY A 146 -1.86 -19.90 -19.73
CA GLY A 146 -1.45 -19.60 -21.10
C GLY A 146 -0.32 -20.52 -21.56
N CYS A 147 0.67 -20.76 -20.70
CA CYS A 147 1.77 -21.69 -20.98
C CYS A 147 1.29 -23.14 -21.07
N SER A 148 0.39 -23.58 -20.19
CA SER A 148 -0.11 -24.96 -20.24
C SER A 148 -0.94 -25.22 -21.49
N ALA A 149 -1.77 -24.26 -21.94
CA ALA A 149 -2.50 -24.36 -23.19
C ALA A 149 -1.59 -24.52 -24.42
N CYS A 150 -0.35 -23.99 -24.38
CA CYS A 150 0.65 -24.19 -25.43
C CYS A 150 1.47 -25.47 -25.24
N LEU A 151 1.91 -25.78 -24.02
CA LEU A 151 2.86 -26.85 -23.72
C LEU A 151 2.20 -28.24 -23.62
N VAL A 152 0.99 -28.33 -23.07
CA VAL A 152 0.30 -29.61 -22.89
C VAL A 152 0.05 -30.31 -24.24
N PRO A 153 -0.47 -29.64 -25.29
CA PRO A 153 -0.61 -30.25 -26.60
C PRO A 153 0.72 -30.78 -27.16
N LEU A 154 1.81 -30.01 -27.01
CA LEU A 154 3.13 -30.40 -27.49
C LEU A 154 3.66 -31.65 -26.78
N ILE A 155 3.59 -31.67 -25.44
CA ILE A 155 4.05 -32.82 -24.64
C ILE A 155 3.19 -34.05 -24.93
N CYS A 156 1.86 -33.92 -24.99
CA CYS A 156 0.98 -35.05 -25.31
C CYS A 156 1.27 -35.65 -26.69
N THR A 157 1.53 -34.83 -27.70
CA THR A 157 1.91 -35.35 -29.03
C THR A 157 3.30 -35.97 -29.06
N ALA A 158 4.28 -35.40 -28.34
CA ALA A 158 5.62 -35.96 -28.24
C ALA A 158 5.62 -37.33 -27.53
N ASP A 159 4.82 -37.48 -26.47
CA ASP A 159 4.67 -38.74 -25.73
C ASP A 159 4.02 -39.85 -26.58
N LEU A 160 3.07 -39.49 -27.46
CA LEU A 160 2.47 -40.43 -28.40
C LEU A 160 3.52 -40.89 -29.43
N VAL A 161 4.24 -39.95 -30.04
CA VAL A 161 5.30 -40.24 -31.02
C VAL A 161 6.47 -41.03 -30.42
N PHE A 162 6.76 -40.89 -29.12
CA PHE A 162 7.83 -41.61 -28.42
C PHE A 162 7.39 -42.96 -27.83
N LYS A 163 6.09 -43.19 -27.62
CA LYS A 163 5.54 -44.49 -27.21
C LYS A 163 5.26 -45.41 -28.41
N ASP A 164 4.92 -44.85 -29.56
CA ASP A 164 4.73 -45.58 -30.82
C ASP A 164 5.96 -46.30 -31.44
N PRO A 165 7.24 -45.97 -31.12
CA PRO A 165 8.41 -46.77 -31.54
C PRO A 165 8.63 -48.00 -30.64
N LEU A 166 8.02 -48.07 -29.46
CA LEU A 166 8.17 -49.18 -28.50
C LEU A 166 7.02 -50.18 -28.56
N SER A 167 5.88 -49.80 -29.15
CA SER A 167 4.75 -50.69 -29.46
C SER A 167 4.85 -51.34 -30.84
N LEU A 168 5.90 -51.03 -31.63
CA LEU A 168 6.19 -51.60 -32.95
C LEU A 168 6.71 -53.06 -32.87
N GLY A 169 6.01 -53.88 -32.09
CA GLY A 169 6.19 -55.32 -32.00
C GLY A 169 4.99 -56.13 -32.46
N LEU A 170 3.82 -55.54 -32.78
CA LEU A 170 2.69 -56.32 -33.27
C LEU A 170 1.62 -55.52 -34.04
N SER A 171 1.27 -56.02 -35.22
CA SER A 171 0.03 -55.79 -35.99
C SER A 171 0.06 -54.75 -37.12
N TYR A 172 0.63 -55.20 -38.25
CA TYR A 172 0.31 -54.77 -39.61
C TYR A 172 -1.14 -55.17 -39.91
N ASN A 173 -2.10 -54.25 -39.90
CA ASN A 173 -3.38 -54.47 -40.58
C ASN A 173 -4.01 -53.18 -41.14
N SER A 174 -4.40 -53.30 -42.41
CA SER A 174 -4.88 -52.35 -43.42
C SER A 174 -6.06 -51.40 -43.06
N GLN A 175 -6.37 -51.16 -41.79
CA GLN A 175 -7.51 -50.34 -41.35
C GLN A 175 -7.11 -49.13 -40.47
N GLY A 176 -5.84 -48.70 -40.57
CA GLY A 176 -5.24 -47.64 -39.74
C GLY A 176 -5.15 -46.25 -40.39
N SER A 177 -5.10 -46.13 -41.71
CA SER A 177 -4.68 -44.88 -42.37
C SER A 177 -5.65 -43.70 -42.23
N ALA A 178 -6.96 -43.95 -42.28
CA ALA A 178 -7.96 -42.90 -42.10
C ALA A 178 -8.08 -42.43 -40.63
N PHE A 179 -7.93 -43.37 -39.68
CA PHE A 179 -7.97 -43.07 -38.25
C PHE A 179 -6.71 -42.34 -37.78
N GLU A 180 -5.53 -42.74 -38.27
CA GLU A 180 -4.26 -42.03 -38.05
C GLU A 180 -4.28 -40.62 -38.65
N PHE A 181 -4.84 -40.46 -39.86
CA PHE A 181 -4.97 -39.14 -40.50
C PHE A 181 -5.92 -38.21 -39.73
N LEU A 182 -7.08 -38.72 -39.28
CA LEU A 182 -8.01 -37.97 -38.43
C LEU A 182 -7.40 -37.62 -37.07
N SER A 183 -6.64 -38.55 -36.47
CA SER A 183 -5.92 -38.33 -35.22
C SER A 183 -4.85 -37.24 -35.38
N ALA A 184 -4.07 -37.28 -36.47
CA ALA A 184 -3.08 -36.26 -36.79
C ALA A 184 -3.70 -34.88 -37.03
N ILE A 185 -4.83 -34.79 -37.75
CA ILE A 185 -5.55 -33.54 -37.94
C ILE A 185 -6.07 -32.99 -36.61
N ASN A 186 -6.66 -33.84 -35.76
CA ASN A 186 -7.13 -33.44 -34.43
C ASN A 186 -5.99 -32.95 -33.54
N ALA A 187 -4.82 -33.60 -33.60
CA ALA A 187 -3.62 -33.17 -32.88
C ALA A 187 -3.09 -31.81 -33.36
N ILE A 188 -3.02 -31.60 -34.68
CA ILE A 188 -2.60 -30.32 -35.27
C ILE A 188 -3.59 -29.21 -34.90
N LEU A 189 -4.89 -29.48 -34.98
CA LEU A 189 -5.92 -28.52 -34.57
C LEU A 189 -5.79 -28.19 -33.08
N PHE A 190 -5.58 -29.19 -32.22
CA PHE A 190 -5.43 -28.97 -30.78
C PHE A 190 -4.19 -28.13 -30.43
N ILE A 191 -3.05 -28.38 -31.09
CA ILE A 191 -1.84 -27.54 -30.95
C ILE A 191 -2.09 -26.12 -31.46
N ALA A 192 -2.72 -25.98 -32.64
CA ALA A 192 -2.98 -24.69 -33.26
C ALA A 192 -3.94 -23.84 -32.42
N PHE A 193 -5.06 -24.40 -31.96
CA PHE A 193 -6.02 -23.71 -31.09
C PHE A 193 -5.42 -23.40 -29.72
N GLY A 194 -4.69 -24.35 -29.12
CA GLY A 194 -3.99 -24.15 -27.86
C GLY A 194 -2.97 -23.01 -27.93
N SER A 195 -2.20 -22.93 -29.01
CA SER A 195 -1.22 -21.86 -29.23
C SER A 195 -1.89 -20.52 -29.55
N LEU A 196 -2.96 -20.52 -30.35
CA LEU A 196 -3.69 -19.30 -30.73
C LEU A 196 -4.32 -18.60 -29.52
N ILE A 197 -4.79 -19.39 -28.54
CA ILE A 197 -5.41 -18.87 -27.32
C ILE A 197 -4.36 -18.66 -26.21
N GLY A 198 -3.42 -19.59 -26.03
CA GLY A 198 -2.45 -19.56 -24.95
C GLY A 198 -1.36 -18.49 -25.12
N TYR A 199 -0.86 -18.28 -26.33
CA TYR A 199 0.20 -17.30 -26.61
C TYR A 199 -0.18 -15.85 -26.25
N PRO A 200 -1.34 -15.29 -26.66
CA PRO A 200 -1.70 -13.93 -26.27
C PRO A 200 -1.89 -13.77 -24.76
N ILE A 201 -2.40 -14.79 -24.07
CA ILE A 201 -2.58 -14.77 -22.61
C ILE A 201 -1.21 -14.78 -21.92
N ALA A 202 -0.30 -15.65 -22.33
CA ALA A 202 1.03 -15.76 -21.76
C ALA A 202 1.84 -14.47 -22.00
N THR A 203 1.84 -13.94 -23.22
CA THR A 203 2.59 -12.71 -23.56
C THR A 203 2.08 -11.49 -22.81
N ALA A 204 0.76 -11.31 -22.68
CA ALA A 204 0.18 -10.23 -21.88
C ALA A 204 0.56 -10.36 -20.40
N SER A 205 0.53 -11.58 -19.86
CA SER A 205 0.86 -11.85 -18.46
C SER A 205 2.33 -11.57 -18.14
N VAL A 206 3.25 -11.96 -19.04
CA VAL A 206 4.69 -11.63 -18.91
C VAL A 206 4.91 -10.12 -18.88
N GLY A 207 4.21 -9.36 -19.72
CA GLY A 207 4.34 -7.90 -19.76
C GLY A 207 3.97 -7.23 -18.44
N VAL A 208 2.88 -7.67 -17.80
CA VAL A 208 2.47 -7.13 -16.49
C VAL A 208 3.43 -7.56 -15.39
N LEU A 209 3.83 -8.84 -15.37
CA LEU A 209 4.74 -9.37 -14.37
C LEU A 209 6.13 -8.72 -14.45
N GLN A 210 6.59 -8.41 -15.68
CA GLN A 210 7.83 -7.66 -15.92
C GLN A 210 7.73 -6.22 -15.39
N GLY A 211 6.58 -5.56 -15.55
CA GLY A 211 6.35 -4.22 -14.98
C GLY A 211 6.35 -4.22 -13.45
N LEU A 212 5.72 -5.23 -12.84
CA LEU A 212 5.77 -5.42 -11.38
C LEU A 212 7.19 -5.66 -10.89
N TRP A 213 7.96 -6.50 -11.60
CA TRP A 213 9.36 -6.79 -11.27
C TRP A 213 10.27 -5.55 -11.36
N ARG A 214 9.99 -4.63 -12.28
CA ARG A 214 10.72 -3.37 -12.43
C ARG A 214 10.34 -2.30 -11.40
N ASN A 215 9.40 -2.59 -10.49
CA ASN A 215 8.78 -1.61 -9.59
C ASN A 215 8.12 -0.45 -10.35
N ASP A 216 7.61 -0.71 -11.57
CA ASP A 216 6.90 0.30 -12.38
C ASP A 216 5.51 0.61 -11.83
N LEU A 217 4.95 -0.29 -11.01
CA LEU A 217 3.64 -0.17 -10.39
C LEU A 217 3.76 -0.43 -8.88
N VAL A 218 3.34 0.56 -8.08
CA VAL A 218 3.35 0.49 -6.62
C VAL A 218 1.91 0.55 -6.12
N ALA A 219 1.52 -0.39 -5.26
CA ALA A 219 0.26 -0.32 -4.56
C ALA A 219 0.43 0.51 -3.29
N LEU A 220 -0.41 1.53 -3.11
CA LEU A 220 -0.47 2.34 -1.91
C LEU A 220 -1.75 2.06 -1.13
N LYS A 221 -1.61 1.95 0.18
CA LYS A 221 -2.70 1.89 1.16
C LYS A 221 -2.61 3.08 2.11
N GLY A 222 -3.73 3.73 2.39
CA GLY A 222 -3.78 4.80 3.40
C GLY A 222 -5.20 5.18 3.79
N ALA A 223 -5.36 6.08 4.75
CA ALA A 223 -6.68 6.55 5.18
C ALA A 223 -7.19 7.71 4.32
N CYS A 224 -8.49 7.75 4.07
CA CYS A 224 -9.13 8.87 3.40
C CYS A 224 -9.03 10.13 4.28
N PRO A 225 -8.52 11.26 3.77
CA PRO A 225 -8.41 12.50 4.54
C PRO A 225 -9.76 13.16 4.88
N ASN A 226 -10.88 12.66 4.34
CA ASN A 226 -12.22 13.17 4.62
C ASN A 226 -13.00 12.28 5.61
N CYS A 227 -13.17 10.98 5.31
CA CYS A 227 -13.96 10.07 6.14
C CYS A 227 -13.13 9.08 6.99
N GLY A 228 -11.81 9.02 6.81
CA GLY A 228 -10.93 8.10 7.55
C GLY A 228 -10.89 6.67 7.03
N GLU A 229 -11.69 6.31 6.03
CA GLU A 229 -11.76 4.95 5.47
C GLU A 229 -10.46 4.54 4.74
N GLU A 230 -10.11 3.25 4.78
CA GLU A 230 -8.93 2.73 4.08
C GLU A 230 -9.13 2.78 2.55
N VAL A 231 -8.21 3.43 1.83
CA VAL A 231 -8.24 3.55 0.38
C VAL A 231 -6.98 2.96 -0.23
N PHE A 232 -7.15 2.37 -1.41
CA PHE A 232 -6.10 1.68 -2.16
C PHE A 232 -5.95 2.30 -3.55
N ALA A 233 -4.71 2.41 -4.03
CA ALA A 233 -4.45 2.86 -5.39
C ALA A 233 -3.17 2.24 -5.94
N PHE A 234 -3.20 1.84 -7.20
CA PHE A 234 -2.00 1.46 -7.95
C PHE A 234 -1.44 2.68 -8.67
N VAL A 235 -0.27 3.14 -8.25
CA VAL A 235 0.40 4.31 -8.82
C VAL A 235 1.59 3.84 -9.65
N ARG A 236 1.72 4.35 -10.88
CA ARG A 236 2.87 4.04 -11.72
C ARG A 236 4.07 4.90 -11.34
N SER A 237 5.24 4.28 -11.24
CA SER A 237 6.49 4.91 -10.81
C SER A 237 7.04 5.91 -11.83
N ASP A 238 6.86 5.62 -13.13
CA ASP A 238 7.26 6.47 -14.26
C ASP A 238 6.56 7.84 -14.27
N ARG A 239 5.39 7.94 -13.63
CA ARG A 239 4.54 9.15 -13.62
C ARG A 239 4.66 10.00 -12.37
N ALA A 240 5.57 9.69 -11.45
CA ALA A 240 5.73 10.46 -10.21
C ALA A 240 5.93 11.98 -10.44
N ASN A 241 6.48 12.37 -11.59
CA ASN A 241 6.64 13.77 -11.98
C ASN A 241 5.63 14.28 -13.02
N GLY A 242 4.89 13.40 -13.72
CA GLY A 242 4.11 13.77 -14.92
C GLY A 242 2.62 14.05 -14.69
N SER A 243 1.98 13.40 -13.72
CA SER A 243 0.60 13.68 -13.33
C SER A 243 0.27 12.87 -12.09
N PRO A 244 -0.24 13.47 -11.00
CA PRO A 244 -0.56 12.72 -9.80
C PRO A 244 -1.76 11.79 -10.07
N HIS A 245 -1.72 10.58 -9.51
CA HIS A 245 -2.79 9.60 -9.70
C HIS A 245 -4.03 10.05 -8.92
N ARG A 246 -5.20 10.03 -9.57
CA ARG A 246 -6.46 10.45 -8.97
C ARG A 246 -7.45 9.31 -8.98
N SER A 247 -8.08 9.09 -7.83
CA SER A 247 -9.18 8.15 -7.66
C SER A 247 -10.15 8.68 -6.61
N ASP A 248 -11.39 8.25 -6.68
CA ASP A 248 -12.42 8.66 -5.74
C ASP A 248 -12.43 7.72 -4.53
N CYS A 249 -12.73 8.26 -3.35
CA CYS A 249 -12.97 7.44 -2.16
C CYS A 249 -14.23 6.60 -2.36
N HIS A 250 -14.15 5.29 -2.10
CA HIS A 250 -15.28 4.38 -2.29
C HIS A 250 -16.43 4.57 -1.28
N VAL A 251 -16.21 5.28 -0.16
CA VAL A 251 -17.26 5.59 0.84
C VAL A 251 -17.82 7.00 0.65
N CYS A 252 -16.96 8.02 0.58
CA CYS A 252 -17.40 9.41 0.58
C CYS A 252 -17.34 10.10 -0.79
N GLU A 253 -16.97 9.36 -1.85
CA GLU A 253 -16.88 9.82 -3.25
C GLU A 253 -16.02 11.08 -3.44
N CYS A 254 -15.16 11.37 -2.48
CA CYS A 254 -14.26 12.51 -2.53
C CYS A 254 -13.09 12.20 -3.45
N LEU A 255 -12.74 13.16 -4.31
CA LEU A 255 -11.59 13.05 -5.19
C LEU A 255 -10.29 13.09 -4.38
N LEU A 256 -9.51 12.02 -4.49
CA LEU A 256 -8.23 11.86 -3.83
C LEU A 256 -7.09 11.96 -4.85
N GLU A 257 -5.97 12.52 -4.41
CA GLU A 257 -4.76 12.63 -5.21
C GLU A 257 -3.60 11.92 -4.49
N PHE A 258 -3.13 10.83 -5.09
CA PHE A 258 -2.04 10.01 -4.60
C PHE A 258 -0.72 10.54 -5.15
N ARG A 259 0.20 10.87 -4.25
CA ARG A 259 1.56 11.29 -4.58
C ARG A 259 2.55 10.35 -3.93
N ILE A 260 3.41 9.75 -4.75
CA ILE A 260 4.53 8.95 -4.32
C ILE A 260 5.79 9.80 -4.22
N LYS A 261 6.63 9.48 -3.25
CA LYS A 261 8.00 9.98 -3.15
C LYS A 261 8.92 8.80 -2.97
N PHE A 262 9.98 8.79 -3.78
CA PHE A 262 10.99 7.77 -3.71
C PHE A 262 12.11 8.21 -2.80
N GLU A 263 12.57 7.28 -1.98
CA GLU A 263 13.74 7.46 -1.16
C GLU A 263 14.75 6.35 -1.51
N LYS A 264 16.00 6.75 -1.74
CA LYS A 264 17.07 5.78 -2.03
C LYS A 264 17.51 5.20 -0.70
N SER A 265 17.43 3.88 -0.53
CA SER A 265 18.08 3.27 0.64
C SER A 265 19.59 3.49 0.55
N SER A 266 20.22 3.82 1.68
CA SER A 266 21.67 3.92 1.85
C SER A 266 22.38 2.56 1.75
N SER A 267 21.62 1.46 1.57
CA SER A 267 22.15 0.11 1.47
C SER A 267 22.81 -0.17 0.11
N ARG A 268 23.90 -0.95 0.12
CA ARG A 268 24.62 -1.41 -1.09
C ARG A 268 23.75 -2.15 -2.13
N GLN A 269 22.53 -2.56 -1.76
CA GLN A 269 21.63 -3.33 -2.62
C GLN A 269 20.66 -2.47 -3.44
N GLY A 270 20.71 -1.14 -3.30
CA GLY A 270 20.01 -0.22 -4.21
C GLY A 270 18.49 -0.35 -4.24
N ARG A 271 17.88 -1.05 -3.25
CA ARG A 271 16.42 -1.13 -3.15
C ARG A 271 15.88 0.25 -2.84
N GLN A 272 15.13 0.80 -3.79
CA GLN A 272 14.38 2.03 -3.64
C GLN A 272 13.11 1.69 -2.88
N TRP A 273 12.81 2.45 -1.83
CA TRP A 273 11.52 2.35 -1.14
C TRP A 273 10.71 3.60 -1.44
N VAL A 274 9.39 3.46 -1.43
CA VAL A 274 8.45 4.51 -1.77
C VAL A 274 7.58 4.80 -0.57
N TYR A 275 7.25 6.06 -0.38
CA TYR A 275 6.19 6.45 0.54
C TYR A 275 5.17 7.32 -0.18
N GLY A 276 3.91 7.13 0.19
CA GLY A 276 2.78 7.83 -0.39
C GLY A 276 2.24 8.94 0.52
N ARG A 277 1.58 9.92 -0.11
CA ARG A 277 0.65 10.83 0.56
C ARG A 277 -0.62 10.95 -0.27
N ILE A 278 -1.75 10.95 0.42
CA ILE A 278 -3.09 11.08 -0.16
C ILE A 278 -3.59 12.47 0.17
N TYR A 279 -3.87 13.28 -0.84
CA TYR A 279 -4.41 14.62 -0.68
C TYR A 279 -5.90 14.64 -1.00
N PHE A 280 -6.67 15.34 -0.18
CA PHE A 280 -8.05 15.68 -0.53
C PHE A 280 -8.01 16.78 -1.60
N VAL A 281 -8.60 16.50 -2.76
CA VAL A 281 -8.79 17.51 -3.81
C VAL A 281 -10.22 17.96 -3.76
N ARG A 282 -10.42 19.23 -3.41
CA ARG A 282 -11.73 19.84 -3.50
C ARG A 282 -12.09 19.94 -4.98
N GLY A 283 -13.00 19.09 -5.45
CA GLY A 283 -13.50 19.15 -6.81
C GLY A 283 -13.98 20.57 -7.11
N LYS A 284 -13.49 21.18 -8.19
CA LYS A 284 -14.18 22.34 -8.76
C LYS A 284 -15.58 21.82 -9.09
N ARG A 285 -16.58 22.13 -8.25
CA ARG A 285 -17.99 21.97 -8.63
C ARG A 285 -18.09 22.63 -10.00
N ARG A 286 -18.21 21.84 -11.06
CA ARG A 286 -18.74 22.35 -12.32
C ARG A 286 -20.07 22.94 -11.90
N ARG A 287 -20.15 24.28 -11.86
CA ARG A 287 -21.43 24.99 -11.79
C ARG A 287 -22.21 24.44 -12.99
N GLN A 288 -23.10 23.49 -12.74
CA GLN A 288 -24.14 23.14 -13.68
C GLN A 288 -24.91 24.44 -13.87
N ARG A 289 -24.71 25.05 -15.04
CA ARG A 289 -25.67 26.01 -15.61
C ARG A 289 -26.84 25.20 -16.12
#